data_AF-A0A3N9N3U7-F1
#
_entry.id   AF-A0A3N9N3U7-F1
#
_cell.length_a   1.000
_cell.length_b   1.000
_cell.length_c   1.000
_cell.angle_alpha   90.00
_cell.angle_beta   90.00
_cell.angle_gamma   90.00
#
_symmetry.space_group_name_H-M   'P 1'
#
loop_
_entity.id
_entity.type
_entity.pdbx_description
1 polymer ?
#
loop_
_entity_poly.entity_id
_entity_poly.type
_entity_poly.pdbx_seq_one_letter_code
_entity_poly.pdbx_strand_id
1 'polypeptide(L)'
;MSVHEISRFSDIDFVNVDPMKDEFVLPGGEKYLFSDHMCDFCWSGGTVLETSAGKKKYYCVVCQNYLDWCEFENDILPPKGDKLRFLLPEKWSGENKNKWYEDFKKRRLEQEKVRKHILEHGNE
;
A
#
# COMPACT_ATOMS: atom_id res chain seq x y z
N MET A 1 16.41 -16.68 -10.97
CA MET A 1 15.30 -16.66 -10.00
C MET A 1 15.86 -17.23 -8.72
N SER A 2 16.18 -16.33 -7.80
CA SER A 2 16.73 -16.68 -6.49
C SER A 2 15.58 -16.67 -5.47
N VAL A 3 15.76 -17.41 -4.37
CA VAL A 3 14.80 -17.47 -3.26
C VAL A 3 15.49 -16.94 -2.02
N HIS A 4 14.86 -15.96 -1.35
CA HIS A 4 15.41 -15.28 -0.18
C HIS A 4 14.49 -15.49 1.03
N GLU A 5 15.02 -16.04 2.11
CA GLU A 5 14.28 -16.13 3.38
C GLU A 5 14.37 -14.80 4.12
N ILE A 6 13.22 -14.22 4.46
CA ILE A 6 13.16 -12.92 5.14
C ILE A 6 12.14 -12.95 6.29
N SER A 7 12.40 -12.16 7.32
CA SER A 7 11.50 -11.98 8.47
C SER A 7 11.05 -10.53 8.66
N ARG A 8 11.79 -9.56 8.08
CA ARG A 8 11.56 -8.12 8.21
C ARG A 8 12.17 -7.37 7.02
N PHE A 9 11.77 -6.12 6.84
CA PHE A 9 12.26 -5.25 5.76
C PHE A 9 13.79 -5.16 5.67
N SER A 10 14.50 -5.11 6.80
CA SER A 10 15.97 -4.98 6.81
C SER A 10 16.71 -6.22 6.31
N ASP A 11 16.03 -7.36 6.18
CA ASP A 11 16.64 -8.59 5.66
C ASP A 11 16.74 -8.56 4.12
N ILE A 12 16.09 -7.58 3.47
CA ILE A 12 16.07 -7.44 2.01
C ILE A 12 17.30 -6.64 1.57
N ASP A 13 18.23 -7.32 0.91
CA ASP A 13 19.35 -6.68 0.24
C ASP A 13 18.93 -6.18 -1.15
N PHE A 14 18.44 -4.95 -1.23
CA PHE A 14 17.98 -4.32 -2.47
C PHE A 14 19.07 -4.17 -3.54
N VAL A 15 20.36 -4.33 -3.20
CA VAL A 15 21.44 -4.31 -4.19
C VAL A 15 21.49 -5.61 -4.98
N ASN A 16 21.15 -6.74 -4.35
CA ASN A 16 21.34 -8.08 -4.89
C ASN A 16 20.03 -8.80 -5.22
N VAL A 17 18.90 -8.11 -5.08
CA VAL A 17 17.56 -8.62 -5.37
C VAL A 17 17.06 -8.07 -6.71
N ASP A 18 16.47 -8.92 -7.54
CA ASP A 18 15.65 -8.49 -8.69
C ASP A 18 14.17 -8.50 -8.27
N PRO A 19 13.54 -7.33 -8.02
CA PRO A 19 12.17 -7.28 -7.50
C PRO A 19 11.11 -7.93 -8.41
N MET A 20 11.42 -8.06 -9.70
CA MET A 20 10.50 -8.63 -10.69
C MET A 20 10.60 -10.15 -10.81
N LYS A 21 11.65 -10.76 -10.25
CA LYS A 21 11.97 -12.18 -10.49
C LYS A 21 12.28 -12.98 -9.24
N ASP A 22 12.72 -12.33 -8.18
CA ASP A 22 13.16 -13.03 -6.98
C ASP A 22 11.99 -13.31 -6.03
N GLU A 23 11.99 -14.51 -5.46
CA GLU A 23 10.98 -14.95 -4.50
C GLU A 23 11.45 -14.71 -3.07
N PHE A 24 10.50 -14.33 -2.22
CA PHE A 24 10.69 -14.15 -0.79
C PHE A 24 9.90 -15.19 -0.03
N VAL A 25 10.54 -15.81 0.96
CA VAL A 25 9.90 -16.78 1.84
C VAL A 25 9.78 -16.15 3.22
N LEU A 26 8.55 -15.91 3.66
CA LEU A 26 8.25 -15.49 5.03
C LEU A 26 8.35 -16.70 5.97
N PRO A 27 8.43 -16.52 7.31
CA PRO A 27 8.57 -17.63 8.26
C PRO A 27 7.47 -18.71 8.19
N GLY A 28 6.33 -18.41 7.58
CA GLY A 28 5.26 -19.38 7.30
C GLY A 28 5.53 -20.32 6.11
N GLY A 29 6.66 -20.19 5.41
CA GLY A 29 7.05 -21.03 4.28
C GLY A 29 6.37 -20.69 2.95
N GLU A 30 5.41 -19.76 2.95
CA GLU A 30 4.77 -19.26 1.73
C GLU A 30 5.72 -18.38 0.93
N LYS A 31 5.62 -18.48 -0.40
CA LYS A 31 6.44 -17.75 -1.37
C LYS A 31 5.73 -16.50 -1.87
N TYR A 32 6.47 -15.42 -1.96
CA TYR A 32 6.00 -14.11 -2.36
C TYR A 32 6.91 -13.47 -3.41
N LEU A 33 6.36 -12.57 -4.20
CA LEU A 33 7.08 -11.64 -5.06
C LEU A 33 6.80 -10.22 -4.59
N PHE A 34 7.62 -9.24 -5.01
CA PHE A 34 7.23 -7.85 -4.82
C PHE A 34 5.97 -7.52 -5.63
N SER A 35 5.06 -6.83 -4.97
CA SER A 35 3.88 -6.26 -5.59
C SER A 35 4.18 -4.84 -6.07
N ASP A 36 3.52 -4.43 -7.15
CA ASP A 36 3.44 -3.04 -7.61
C ASP A 36 2.53 -2.18 -6.72
N HIS A 37 1.83 -2.79 -5.77
CA HIS A 37 0.98 -2.10 -4.81
C HIS A 37 1.75 -1.52 -3.63
N MET A 38 1.09 -0.58 -2.96
CA MET A 38 1.60 0.12 -1.79
C MET A 38 0.77 -0.26 -0.57
N CYS A 39 1.40 -0.26 0.62
CA CYS A 39 0.66 -0.31 1.87
C CYS A 39 0.13 1.09 2.19
N ASP A 40 -1.19 1.29 2.11
CA ASP A 40 -1.83 2.61 2.32
C ASP A 40 -1.79 3.08 3.78
N PHE A 41 -1.41 2.21 4.72
CA PHE A 41 -1.14 2.62 6.09
C PHE A 41 0.20 3.36 6.22
N CYS A 42 1.29 2.83 5.67
CA CYS A 42 2.63 3.43 5.78
C CYS A 42 3.06 4.24 4.56
N TRP A 43 2.25 4.28 3.50
CA TRP A 43 2.50 5.04 2.26
C TRP A 43 3.87 4.74 1.63
N SER A 44 4.38 3.52 1.82
CA SER A 44 5.70 3.10 1.34
C SER A 44 5.54 2.16 0.16
N GLY A 45 6.03 2.58 -1.02
CA GLY A 45 6.09 1.73 -2.21
C GLY A 45 7.26 0.74 -2.13
N GLY A 46 7.15 -0.40 -2.83
CA GLY A 46 8.20 -1.43 -2.84
C GLY A 46 8.35 -2.16 -1.50
N THR A 47 7.33 -2.11 -0.63
CA THR A 47 7.33 -2.79 0.67
C THR A 47 6.23 -3.83 0.79
N VAL A 48 5.46 -4.07 -0.28
CA VAL A 48 4.38 -5.04 -0.32
C VAL A 48 4.84 -6.27 -1.08
N LEU A 49 4.61 -7.42 -0.45
CA LEU A 49 4.80 -8.72 -1.02
C LEU A 49 3.45 -9.34 -1.38
N GLU A 50 3.38 -10.01 -2.51
CA GLU A 50 2.21 -10.74 -2.99
C GLU A 50 2.53 -12.21 -3.21
N THR A 51 1.64 -13.12 -2.79
CA THR A 51 1.83 -14.57 -3.01
C THR A 51 1.95 -14.92 -4.49
N SER A 52 2.95 -15.71 -4.86
CA SER A 52 3.20 -16.10 -6.26
C SER A 52 2.22 -17.14 -6.81
N ALA A 53 1.51 -17.87 -5.94
CA ALA A 53 0.56 -18.92 -6.33
C ALA A 53 -0.71 -18.91 -5.47
N GLY A 54 -1.84 -19.30 -6.07
CA GLY A 54 -3.12 -19.46 -5.37
C GLY A 54 -3.89 -18.16 -5.15
N LYS A 55 -4.58 -18.05 -4.00
CA LYS A 55 -5.33 -16.85 -3.63
C LYS A 55 -4.35 -15.75 -3.23
N LYS A 56 -4.36 -14.65 -4.00
CA LYS A 56 -3.53 -13.46 -3.75
C LYS A 56 -3.67 -13.00 -2.29
N LYS A 57 -2.57 -13.06 -1.53
CA LYS A 57 -2.42 -12.41 -0.22
C LYS A 57 -1.36 -11.34 -0.34
N TYR A 58 -1.53 -10.27 0.42
CA TYR A 58 -0.59 -9.16 0.46
C TYR A 58 -0.01 -9.01 1.85
N TYR A 59 1.29 -8.78 1.94
CA TYR A 59 2.01 -8.59 3.20
C TYR A 59 2.91 -7.37 3.12
N CYS A 60 2.79 -6.45 4.08
CA CYS A 60 3.72 -5.34 4.18
C CYS A 60 4.91 -5.72 5.06
N VAL A 61 6.12 -5.76 4.49
CA VAL A 61 7.35 -6.09 5.23
C VAL A 61 7.81 -4.99 6.19
N VAL A 62 7.37 -3.74 5.97
CA VAL A 62 7.63 -2.62 6.89
C VAL A 62 6.68 -2.67 8.09
N CYS A 63 5.38 -2.80 7.83
CA CYS A 63 4.38 -2.84 8.89
C CYS A 63 4.29 -4.20 9.59
N GLN A 64 4.89 -5.24 8.98
CA GLN A 64 4.84 -6.64 9.39
C GLN A 64 3.40 -7.14 9.59
N ASN A 65 2.50 -6.80 8.66
CA ASN A 65 1.11 -7.22 8.70
C ASN A 65 0.62 -7.65 7.33
N TYR A 66 -0.30 -8.61 7.33
CA TYR A 66 -1.13 -8.89 6.18
C TYR A 66 -2.06 -7.71 5.88
N LEU A 67 -2.32 -7.53 4.59
CA LEU A 67 -3.15 -6.45 4.08
C LEU A 67 -4.32 -7.02 3.27
N ASP A 68 -5.43 -6.31 3.33
CA ASP A 68 -6.63 -6.59 2.56
C ASP A 68 -7.07 -5.38 1.76
N TRP A 69 -7.65 -5.66 0.60
CA TRP A 69 -8.33 -4.65 -0.21
C TRP A 69 -9.59 -4.17 0.50
N CYS A 70 -9.60 -2.88 0.82
CA CYS A 70 -10.74 -2.17 1.39
C CYS A 70 -11.29 -1.21 0.34
N GLU A 71 -12.60 -1.22 0.14
CA GLU A 71 -13.28 -0.33 -0.82
C GLU A 71 -14.00 0.78 -0.07
N PHE A 72 -13.89 2.01 -0.57
CA PHE A 72 -14.62 3.16 -0.08
C PHE A 72 -15.23 3.93 -1.26
N GLU A 73 -16.37 4.56 -1.04
CA GLU A 73 -16.98 5.43 -2.06
C GLU A 73 -16.31 6.81 -2.05
N ASN A 74 -15.92 7.30 -3.23
CA ASN A 74 -15.39 8.64 -3.43
C ASN A 74 -16.53 9.67 -3.34
N ASP A 75 -16.67 10.30 -2.19
CA ASP A 75 -17.63 11.37 -1.92
C ASP A 75 -16.98 12.78 -1.94
N ILE A 76 -15.65 12.85 -2.05
CA ILE A 76 -14.89 14.09 -1.85
C ILE A 76 -14.62 14.89 -3.13
N LEU A 77 -14.14 14.26 -4.20
CA LEU A 77 -13.65 14.94 -5.40
C LEU A 77 -14.26 14.32 -6.66
N PRO A 78 -14.52 15.11 -7.72
CA PRO A 78 -15.00 14.56 -8.99
C PRO A 78 -13.98 13.59 -9.63
N PRO A 79 -14.44 12.50 -10.26
CA PRO A 79 -15.82 12.02 -10.30
C PRO A 79 -16.25 11.35 -8.98
N LYS A 80 -17.40 11.78 -8.44
CA LYS A 80 -17.97 11.23 -7.20
C LYS A 80 -18.74 9.94 -7.50
N GLY A 81 -18.82 9.04 -6.51
CA GLY A 81 -19.49 7.74 -6.61
C GLY A 81 -18.56 6.60 -7.05
N ASP A 82 -17.34 6.91 -7.46
CA ASP A 82 -16.33 5.92 -7.80
C ASP A 82 -15.88 5.13 -6.57
N LYS A 83 -15.55 3.86 -6.75
CA LYS A 83 -14.97 3.03 -5.68
C LYS A 83 -13.46 3.20 -5.64
N LEU A 84 -12.97 3.78 -4.55
CA LEU A 84 -11.55 3.82 -4.21
C LEU A 84 -11.16 2.53 -3.50
N ARG A 85 -10.04 1.94 -3.91
CA ARG A 85 -9.51 0.70 -3.33
C ARG A 85 -8.17 1.01 -2.67
N PHE A 86 -8.04 0.59 -1.41
CA PHE A 86 -6.81 0.75 -0.63
C PHE A 86 -6.43 -0.58 0.00
N LEU A 87 -5.14 -0.81 0.11
CA LEU A 87 -4.54 -1.99 0.71
C LEU A 87 -4.17 -1.67 2.16
N LEU A 88 -5.06 -2.01 3.09
CA LEU A 88 -4.99 -1.65 4.51
C LEU A 88 -4.73 -2.89 5.38
N PRO A 89 -4.20 -2.73 6.61
CA PRO A 89 -3.97 -3.86 7.51
C PRO A 89 -5.24 -4.70 7.73
N GLU A 90 -5.13 -6.01 7.47
CA GLU A 90 -6.24 -6.97 7.64
C GLU A 90 -6.78 -6.93 9.07
N LYS A 91 -5.87 -6.87 10.05
CA LYS A 91 -6.19 -6.84 11.48
C LYS A 91 -6.97 -5.61 11.96
N TRP A 92 -7.11 -4.57 11.13
CA TRP A 92 -7.87 -3.39 11.51
C TRP A 92 -9.37 -3.66 11.51
N SER A 93 -10.04 -3.20 12.58
CA SER A 93 -11.49 -3.15 12.63
C SER A 93 -12.05 -2.22 11.54
N GLY A 94 -13.32 -2.42 11.19
CA GLY A 94 -14.03 -1.52 10.26
C GLY A 94 -14.01 -0.05 10.72
N GLU A 95 -14.10 0.19 12.03
CA GLU A 95 -14.00 1.53 12.61
C GLU A 95 -12.64 2.18 12.33
N ASN A 96 -11.53 1.44 12.52
CA ASN A 96 -10.19 1.94 12.24
C ASN A 96 -9.98 2.22 10.75
N LYS A 97 -10.50 1.36 9.88
CA LYS A 97 -10.47 1.54 8.42
C LYS A 97 -11.25 2.79 8.01
N ASN A 98 -12.44 3.00 8.57
CA ASN A 98 -13.26 4.20 8.33
C ASN A 98 -12.58 5.47 8.83
N LYS A 99 -12.00 5.44 10.04
CA LYS A 99 -11.27 6.58 10.60
C LYS A 99 -10.08 6.97 9.73
N TRP A 100 -9.31 5.97 9.26
CA TRP A 100 -8.24 6.21 8.30
C TRP A 100 -8.74 6.87 7.02
N TYR A 101 -9.89 6.44 6.50
CA TYR A 101 -10.47 7.04 5.29
C TYR A 101 -10.92 8.48 5.53
N GLU A 102 -11.51 8.81 6.67
CA GLU A 102 -11.81 10.19 7.05
C GLU A 102 -10.55 11.08 7.09
N ASP A 103 -9.44 10.56 7.62
CA ASP A 103 -8.17 11.28 7.64
C ASP A 103 -7.54 11.40 6.25
N PHE A 104 -7.68 10.38 5.40
CA PHE A 104 -7.33 10.46 3.98
C PHE A 104 -8.11 11.56 3.27
N LYS A 105 -9.44 11.62 3.47
CA LYS A 105 -10.30 12.65 2.87
C LYS A 105 -9.85 14.07 3.22
N LYS A 106 -9.57 14.32 4.51
CA LYS A 106 -9.08 15.63 4.96
C LYS A 106 -7.78 16.02 4.26
N ARG A 107 -6.79 15.12 4.23
CA ARG A 107 -5.50 15.37 3.56
C ARG A 107 -5.65 15.63 2.07
N ARG A 108 -6.52 14.90 1.36
CA ARG A 108 -6.77 15.13 -0.06
C ARG A 108 -7.41 16.50 -0.33
N LEU A 109 -8.37 16.91 0.50
CA LEU A 109 -8.97 18.24 0.39
C LEU A 109 -7.96 19.36 0.67
N GLU A 110 -7.03 19.15 1.61
CA GLU A 110 -5.94 20.09 1.87
C GLU A 110 -4.97 20.19 0.69
N GLN A 111 -4.58 19.05 0.10
CA GLN A 111 -3.75 19.02 -1.11
C GLN A 111 -4.40 19.77 -2.29
N GLU A 112 -5.72 19.65 -2.45
CA GLU A 112 -6.44 20.40 -3.49
C GLU A 112 -6.43 21.91 -3.25
N LYS A 113 -6.50 22.36 -1.99
CA LYS A 113 -6.34 23.79 -1.66
C LYS A 113 -4.94 24.28 -2.00
N VAL A 114 -3.91 23.52 -1.64
CA VAL A 114 -2.51 23.85 -1.95
C VAL A 114 -2.30 23.89 -3.47
N ARG A 115 -2.83 22.91 -4.20
CA ARG A 115 -2.77 22.88 -5.67
C ARG A 115 -3.43 24.11 -6.29
N LYS A 116 -4.62 24.50 -5.84
CA LYS A 116 -5.31 25.71 -6.33
C LYS A 116 -4.47 26.96 -6.08
N HIS A 117 -3.93 27.10 -4.87
CA HIS A 117 -3.06 28.21 -4.52
C HIS A 117 -1.80 28.28 -5.41
N ILE A 118 -1.14 27.14 -5.66
CA ILE A 118 0.02 27.08 -6.57
C ILE A 118 -0.38 27.47 -8.00
N LEU A 119 -1.53 27.05 -8.50
CA LEU A 119 -1.98 27.41 -9.85
C LEU A 119 -2.37 28.89 -9.97
N GLU A 120 -2.90 29.48 -8.89
CA GLU A 120 -3.28 30.89 -8.83
C GLU A 120 -2.05 31.80 -8.69
N HIS A 121 -1.03 31.40 -7.94
CA HIS A 121 0.13 32.24 -7.59
C HIS A 121 1.47 31.82 -8.21
N GLY A 122 1.58 30.62 -8.80
CA GLY A 122 2.81 30.09 -9.39
C GLY A 122 3.02 30.46 -10.86
N ASN A 123 2.22 31.37 -11.41
CA ASN A 123 2.37 31.95 -12.75
C ASN A 123 3.09 33.32 -12.74
N GLU A 124 4.02 33.53 -11.80
CA GLU A 124 4.99 34.64 -11.85
C GLU A 124 6.32 34.20 -12.47
#